data_AF-R7LCY6-F1
#
_entry.id   AF-R7LCY6-F1
#
_cell.length_a   1.000
_cell.length_b   1.000
_cell.length_c   1.000
_cell.angle_alpha   90.00
_cell.angle_beta   90.00
_cell.angle_gamma   90.00
#
_symmetry.space_group_name_H-M   'P 1'
#
loop_
_entity.id
_entity.type
_entity.pdbx_description
1 polymer ?
#
loop_
_entity_poly.entity_id
_entity_poly.type
_entity_poly.pdbx_seq_one_letter_code
_entity_poly.pdbx_strand_id
1 'polypeptide(L)'
;MTKQPNDTRGSLIRNTLIICLLLLSALSPSVRANASAADSVYFCMQLDTLGGIRAKQVLKLTYALVNAQFDSVAAPVFGDSIEVVSGPKPHKMSSYGSVNGVESKKHETGFYYFIRFKVSGEIPLPAASVKVGHQTLTTPGRCVSVRRAEVDRSKLQCRLEVEKLTGGYAKYRAKLICNVRPDQYRPLLIINGKTTQPSSTSYSNADGHEKYVYSYYFSSDGYEVASKELTFGGIPYFIEPKKSKPEELNLFFFCHRCSLWFVRTDMVACLSASLPRGEGCTPCRFCIEKQDPPPYHKLG
;
A
#
# COMPACT_ATOMS: atom_id res chain seq x y z
N MET A 1 54.20 -29.71 -51.54
CA MET A 1 53.44 -29.37 -50.31
C MET A 1 52.12 -28.75 -50.71
N THR A 2 51.04 -29.47 -50.35
CA THR A 2 49.66 -29.00 -50.06
C THR A 2 49.07 -27.77 -50.77
N LYS A 3 48.04 -28.05 -51.59
CA LYS A 3 46.99 -27.14 -52.06
C LYS A 3 46.33 -26.37 -50.90
N GLN A 4 45.96 -25.12 -51.16
CA GLN A 4 44.81 -24.47 -50.52
C GLN A 4 43.88 -23.91 -51.62
N PRO A 5 42.58 -24.19 -51.57
CA PRO A 5 41.66 -23.89 -52.67
C PRO A 5 41.11 -22.45 -52.61
N ASN A 6 40.90 -21.87 -53.79
CA ASN A 6 40.27 -20.57 -54.03
C ASN A 6 38.95 -20.40 -53.25
N ASP A 7 38.94 -19.45 -52.32
CA ASP A 7 37.75 -18.97 -51.60
C ASP A 7 36.96 -17.95 -52.45
N THR A 8 36.48 -18.38 -53.62
CA THR A 8 35.57 -17.58 -54.45
C THR A 8 34.12 -18.02 -54.27
N ARG A 9 33.88 -19.17 -53.62
CA ARG A 9 32.55 -19.76 -53.42
C ARG A 9 31.83 -19.23 -52.17
N GLY A 10 32.57 -18.87 -51.11
CA GLY A 10 31.99 -18.31 -49.87
C GLY A 10 31.44 -16.89 -50.05
N SER A 11 32.10 -16.06 -50.87
CA SER A 11 31.72 -14.67 -51.12
C SER A 11 30.42 -14.54 -51.94
N LEU A 12 30.25 -15.38 -52.97
CA LEU A 12 29.03 -15.41 -53.79
C LEU A 12 27.81 -15.88 -52.98
N ILE A 13 27.93 -16.96 -52.19
CA ILE A 13 26.83 -17.51 -51.38
C ILE A 13 26.35 -16.50 -50.32
N ARG A 14 27.29 -15.78 -49.69
CA ARG A 14 26.97 -14.79 -48.65
C ARG A 14 26.26 -13.57 -49.23
N ASN A 15 26.64 -13.11 -50.43
CA ASN A 15 25.95 -12.01 -51.10
C ASN A 15 24.56 -12.41 -51.61
N THR A 16 24.37 -13.64 -52.11
CA THR A 16 23.03 -14.10 -52.56
C THR A 16 22.05 -14.29 -51.39
N LEU A 17 22.53 -14.75 -50.22
CA LEU A 17 21.73 -14.87 -49.00
C LEU A 17 21.28 -13.51 -48.45
N ILE A 18 22.15 -12.51 -48.48
CA ILE A 18 21.82 -11.14 -48.03
C ILE A 18 20.78 -10.50 -48.95
N ILE A 19 20.90 -10.69 -50.27
CA ILE A 19 19.93 -10.17 -51.25
C ILE A 19 18.58 -10.89 -51.11
N CYS A 20 18.55 -12.20 -50.86
CA CYS A 20 17.31 -12.93 -50.59
C CYS A 20 16.61 -12.47 -49.30
N LEU A 21 17.36 -12.26 -48.21
CA LEU A 21 16.80 -11.76 -46.94
C LEU A 21 16.22 -10.34 -47.07
N LEU A 22 16.85 -9.47 -47.87
CA LEU A 22 16.34 -8.13 -48.15
C LEU A 22 15.05 -8.17 -48.99
N LEU A 23 14.96 -9.05 -49.99
CA LEU A 23 13.74 -9.20 -50.80
C LEU A 23 12.57 -9.82 -50.01
N LEU A 24 12.84 -10.76 -49.09
CA LEU A 24 11.82 -11.32 -48.18
C LEU A 24 11.24 -10.28 -47.21
N SER A 25 12.02 -9.25 -46.83
CA SER A 25 11.52 -8.14 -46.01
C SER A 25 10.66 -7.14 -46.79
N ALA A 26 10.81 -7.07 -48.12
CA ALA A 26 10.02 -6.20 -48.99
C ALA A 26 8.69 -6.84 -49.46
N LEU A 27 8.59 -8.17 -49.39
CA LEU A 27 7.42 -8.96 -49.83
C LEU A 27 6.53 -9.47 -48.69
N SER A 28 6.93 -9.32 -47.43
CA SER A 28 5.98 -9.46 -46.33
C SER A 28 4.98 -8.31 -46.42
N PRO A 29 3.67 -8.55 -46.64
CA PRO A 29 2.69 -7.52 -46.40
C PRO A 29 2.88 -7.14 -44.94
N SER A 30 3.43 -5.95 -44.71
CA SER A 30 3.33 -5.32 -43.41
C SER A 30 1.84 -5.23 -43.15
N VAL A 31 1.31 -6.18 -42.39
CA VAL A 31 0.04 -6.04 -41.69
C VAL A 31 0.32 -4.91 -40.71
N ARG A 32 0.22 -3.69 -41.25
CA ARG A 32 0.08 -2.50 -40.46
C ARG A 32 -1.32 -2.66 -39.89
N ALA A 33 -1.41 -3.39 -38.78
CA ALA A 33 -2.52 -3.25 -37.88
C ALA A 33 -2.47 -1.79 -37.40
N ASN A 34 -3.00 -0.89 -38.22
CA ASN A 34 -3.47 0.41 -37.78
C ASN A 34 -4.72 0.15 -36.92
N ALA A 35 -4.52 -0.47 -35.77
CA ALA A 35 -5.47 -0.35 -34.69
C ALA A 35 -5.10 0.98 -34.02
N SER A 36 -5.86 2.03 -34.34
CA SER A 36 -6.04 3.15 -33.41
C SER A 36 -6.70 2.58 -32.14
N ALA A 37 -5.93 1.91 -31.30
CA ALA A 37 -6.40 1.24 -30.09
C ALA A 37 -6.77 2.22 -28.96
N ALA A 38 -6.79 3.53 -29.25
CA ALA A 38 -7.06 4.57 -28.27
C ALA A 38 -8.54 4.65 -27.85
N ASP A 39 -9.49 4.28 -28.73
CA ASP A 39 -10.92 4.54 -28.53
C ASP A 39 -11.83 3.29 -28.44
N SER A 40 -11.27 2.08 -28.52
CA SER A 40 -12.11 0.86 -28.46
C SER A 40 -12.74 0.69 -27.08
N VAL A 41 -14.07 0.55 -27.03
CA VAL A 41 -14.81 0.15 -25.83
C VAL A 41 -14.74 -1.36 -25.68
N TYR A 42 -14.27 -1.83 -24.53
CA TYR A 42 -14.24 -3.26 -24.21
C TYR A 42 -14.32 -3.49 -22.70
N PHE A 43 -14.81 -4.67 -22.32
CA PHE A 43 -14.95 -5.09 -20.94
C PHE A 43 -13.99 -6.25 -20.63
N CYS A 44 -13.08 -6.05 -19.69
CA CYS A 44 -12.05 -7.02 -19.36
C CYS A 44 -12.02 -7.34 -17.87
N MET A 45 -11.49 -8.53 -17.54
CA MET A 45 -11.19 -8.95 -16.18
C MET A 45 -9.68 -8.92 -15.92
N GLN A 46 -9.29 -8.43 -14.76
CA GLN A 46 -7.89 -8.29 -14.34
C GLN A 46 -7.74 -8.81 -12.91
N LEU A 47 -6.88 -9.81 -12.74
CA LEU A 47 -6.50 -10.33 -11.42
C LEU A 47 -5.13 -9.75 -11.05
N ASP A 48 -4.98 -9.28 -9.83
CA ASP A 48 -3.67 -8.92 -9.29
C ASP A 48 -2.81 -10.18 -9.15
N THR A 49 -1.76 -10.27 -9.97
CA THR A 49 -0.84 -11.41 -10.02
C THR A 49 0.55 -11.09 -9.45
N LEU A 50 0.72 -9.91 -8.83
CA LEU A 50 1.99 -9.52 -8.21
C LEU A 50 2.39 -10.53 -7.11
N GLY A 51 3.57 -11.13 -7.25
CA GLY A 51 4.05 -12.20 -6.35
C GLY A 51 3.50 -13.59 -6.64
N GLY A 52 2.83 -13.77 -7.78
CA GLY A 52 2.13 -15.00 -8.10
C GLY A 52 0.79 -15.15 -7.37
N ILE A 53 0.12 -16.27 -7.66
CA ILE A 53 -1.22 -16.58 -7.16
C ILE A 53 -1.13 -17.81 -6.27
N ARG A 54 -1.54 -17.68 -5.01
CA ARG A 54 -1.56 -18.77 -4.02
C ARG A 54 -2.92 -18.89 -3.37
N ALA A 55 -3.28 -20.12 -2.99
CA ALA A 55 -4.43 -20.34 -2.13
C ALA A 55 -4.28 -19.57 -0.80
N LYS A 56 -5.40 -19.18 -0.19
CA LYS A 56 -5.51 -18.37 1.04
C LYS A 56 -5.08 -16.91 0.95
N GLN A 57 -4.39 -16.51 -0.11
CA GLN A 57 -4.04 -15.11 -0.36
C GLN A 57 -5.26 -14.31 -0.85
N VAL A 58 -5.44 -13.11 -0.31
CA VAL A 58 -6.45 -12.16 -0.76
C VAL A 58 -5.91 -11.36 -1.95
N LEU A 59 -6.63 -11.43 -3.06
CA LEU A 59 -6.27 -10.81 -4.34
C LEU A 59 -7.39 -9.87 -4.81
N LYS A 60 -7.02 -8.85 -5.58
CA LYS A 60 -7.98 -7.96 -6.23
C LYS A 60 -8.35 -8.51 -7.61
N LEU A 61 -9.63 -8.85 -7.80
CA LEU A 61 -10.21 -9.17 -9.10
C LEU A 61 -11.04 -7.99 -9.58
N THR A 62 -10.61 -7.35 -10.66
CA THR A 62 -11.22 -6.13 -11.23
C THR A 62 -11.91 -6.47 -12.54
N TYR A 63 -13.12 -5.97 -12.71
CA TYR A 63 -13.86 -5.97 -13.97
C TYR A 63 -13.90 -4.53 -14.47
N ALA A 64 -13.20 -4.25 -15.56
CA ALA A 64 -12.96 -2.90 -16.06
C ALA A 64 -13.55 -2.74 -17.46
N LEU A 65 -14.46 -1.78 -17.58
CA LEU A 65 -14.98 -1.25 -18.83
C LEU A 65 -14.09 -0.08 -19.25
N VAL A 66 -13.52 -0.17 -20.44
CA VAL A 66 -12.61 0.83 -20.99
C VAL A 66 -13.37 1.81 -21.87
N ASN A 67 -13.10 3.10 -21.69
CA ASN A 67 -13.61 4.23 -22.48
C ASN A 67 -15.14 4.38 -22.52
N ALA A 68 -15.86 3.80 -21.57
CA ALA A 68 -17.32 3.91 -21.47
C ALA A 68 -17.83 3.85 -20.01
N GLN A 69 -19.12 4.12 -19.84
CA GLN A 69 -19.91 3.82 -18.64
C GLN A 69 -20.96 2.75 -18.99
N PHE A 70 -21.44 2.03 -17.98
CA PHE A 70 -22.45 1.00 -18.14
C PHE A 70 -23.75 1.39 -17.44
N ASP A 71 -24.88 0.97 -18.01
CA ASP A 71 -26.21 1.24 -17.49
C ASP A 71 -26.60 0.21 -16.41
N SER A 72 -26.14 -1.03 -16.58
CA SER A 72 -26.41 -2.12 -15.65
C SER A 72 -25.34 -3.21 -15.73
N VAL A 73 -25.31 -4.05 -14.69
CA VAL A 73 -24.32 -5.12 -14.49
C VAL A 73 -25.04 -6.44 -14.25
N ALA A 74 -24.61 -7.49 -14.95
CA ALA A 74 -24.79 -8.87 -14.53
C ALA A 74 -23.53 -9.30 -13.76
N ALA A 75 -23.68 -9.43 -12.43
CA ALA A 75 -22.56 -9.72 -11.53
C ALA A 75 -21.96 -11.12 -11.78
N PRO A 76 -20.66 -11.31 -11.53
CA PRO A 76 -20.03 -12.63 -11.63
C PRO A 76 -20.58 -13.59 -10.60
N VAL A 77 -20.78 -14.85 -10.99
CA VAL A 77 -21.22 -15.94 -10.12
C VAL A 77 -20.00 -16.73 -9.65
N PHE A 78 -19.61 -16.57 -8.39
CA PHE A 78 -18.47 -17.27 -7.81
C PHE A 78 -18.84 -18.69 -7.41
N GLY A 79 -18.04 -19.68 -7.85
CA GLY A 79 -18.16 -21.08 -7.42
C GLY A 79 -17.40 -21.36 -6.12
N ASP A 80 -17.47 -22.61 -5.66
CA ASP A 80 -16.99 -23.01 -4.33
C ASP A 80 -15.48 -22.81 -4.10
N SER A 81 -14.69 -22.84 -5.17
CA SER A 81 -13.22 -22.68 -5.14
C SER A 81 -12.75 -21.28 -4.78
N ILE A 82 -13.64 -20.27 -4.84
CA ILE A 82 -13.33 -18.86 -4.59
C ILE A 82 -14.20 -18.34 -3.45
N GLU A 83 -13.57 -17.74 -2.45
CA GLU A 83 -14.23 -16.96 -1.41
C GLU A 83 -14.24 -15.48 -1.81
N VAL A 84 -15.39 -14.81 -1.68
CA VAL A 84 -15.49 -13.36 -1.79
C VAL A 84 -15.26 -12.75 -0.42
N VAL A 85 -14.09 -12.15 -0.21
CA VAL A 85 -13.70 -11.55 1.06
C VAL A 85 -14.38 -10.19 1.26
N SER A 86 -14.49 -9.40 0.18
CA SER A 86 -15.34 -8.20 0.16
C SER A 86 -15.59 -7.68 -1.26
N GLY A 87 -16.68 -6.95 -1.43
CA GLY A 87 -17.09 -6.34 -2.70
C GLY A 87 -18.56 -6.63 -3.03
N PRO A 88 -19.08 -6.09 -4.14
CA PRO A 88 -18.36 -5.26 -5.11
C PRO A 88 -17.97 -3.88 -4.56
N LYS A 89 -16.85 -3.34 -5.04
CA LYS A 89 -16.42 -1.96 -4.78
C LYS A 89 -16.21 -1.23 -6.12
N PRO A 90 -16.53 0.06 -6.22
CA PRO A 90 -16.39 0.80 -7.47
C PRO A 90 -14.92 0.86 -7.92
N HIS A 91 -14.68 0.64 -9.21
CA HIS A 91 -13.40 0.86 -9.88
C HIS A 91 -13.52 2.07 -10.79
N LYS A 92 -12.61 3.01 -10.64
CA LYS A 92 -12.45 4.12 -11.58
C LYS A 92 -10.97 4.43 -11.70
N MET A 93 -10.47 4.44 -12.92
CA MET A 93 -9.07 4.76 -13.21
C MET A 93 -9.00 5.63 -14.45
N SER A 94 -8.08 6.58 -14.44
CA SER A 94 -7.69 7.32 -15.63
C SER A 94 -6.18 7.29 -15.71
N SER A 95 -5.64 6.82 -16.81
CA SER A 95 -4.20 6.83 -17.07
C SER A 95 -3.92 7.63 -18.33
N TYR A 96 -2.84 8.40 -18.28
CA TYR A 96 -2.26 9.07 -19.42
C TYR A 96 -0.94 8.36 -19.74
N GLY A 97 -0.72 8.05 -21.01
CA GLY A 97 0.55 7.50 -21.48
C GLY A 97 0.85 8.02 -22.87
N SER A 98 2.13 8.15 -23.19
CA SER A 98 2.59 8.42 -24.54
C SER A 98 3.29 7.18 -25.07
N VAL A 99 2.86 6.69 -26.23
CA VAL A 99 3.56 5.62 -26.97
C VAL A 99 4.03 6.25 -28.27
N ASN A 100 5.35 6.30 -28.48
CA ASN A 100 5.98 6.92 -29.65
C ASN A 100 5.53 8.38 -29.91
N GLY A 101 5.34 9.18 -28.85
CA GLY A 101 4.91 10.58 -28.94
C GLY A 101 3.42 10.78 -29.18
N VAL A 102 2.63 9.72 -29.34
CA VAL A 102 1.16 9.80 -29.41
C VAL A 102 0.59 9.67 -28.00
N GLU A 103 -0.09 10.71 -27.55
CA GLU A 103 -0.81 10.70 -26.29
C GLU A 103 -2.01 9.76 -26.35
N SER A 104 -2.17 8.95 -25.31
CA SER A 104 -3.31 8.08 -25.11
C SER A 104 -3.85 8.32 -23.71
N LYS A 105 -5.16 8.57 -23.63
CA LYS A 105 -5.88 8.66 -22.38
C LYS A 105 -6.80 7.46 -22.29
N LYS A 106 -6.56 6.60 -21.31
CA LYS A 106 -7.43 5.46 -21.04
C LYS A 106 -8.31 5.79 -19.85
N HIS A 107 -9.62 5.71 -20.03
CA HIS A 107 -10.56 5.75 -18.91
C HIS A 107 -11.08 4.37 -18.62
N GLU A 108 -11.06 3.96 -17.35
CA GLU A 108 -11.67 2.71 -16.91
C GLU A 108 -12.73 3.00 -15.85
N THR A 109 -13.90 2.43 -16.04
CA THR A 109 -14.96 2.32 -15.03
C THR A 109 -15.24 0.85 -14.75
N GLY A 110 -15.87 0.52 -13.63
CA GLY A 110 -16.16 -0.87 -13.32
C GLY A 110 -16.33 -1.12 -11.84
N PHE A 111 -16.00 -2.36 -11.46
CA PHE A 111 -16.06 -2.80 -10.07
C PHE A 111 -14.99 -3.86 -9.82
N TYR A 112 -14.65 -4.04 -8.54
CA TYR A 112 -13.71 -5.07 -8.14
C TYR A 112 -14.17 -5.78 -6.86
N TYR A 113 -13.63 -6.97 -6.68
CA TYR A 113 -13.76 -7.79 -5.48
C TYR A 113 -12.38 -8.05 -4.89
N PHE A 114 -12.32 -8.16 -3.58
CA PHE A 114 -11.24 -8.88 -2.91
C PHE A 114 -11.68 -10.32 -2.75
N ILE A 115 -10.94 -11.23 -3.38
CA ILE A 115 -11.24 -12.66 -3.39
C ILE A 115 -10.10 -13.44 -2.76
N ARG A 116 -10.38 -14.67 -2.34
CA ARG A 116 -9.39 -15.62 -1.85
C ARG A 116 -9.66 -16.98 -2.49
N PHE A 117 -8.65 -17.58 -3.09
CA PHE A 117 -8.76 -18.97 -3.56
C PHE A 117 -8.69 -19.93 -2.38
N LYS A 118 -9.66 -20.85 -2.28
CA LYS A 118 -9.71 -21.85 -1.20
C LYS A 118 -8.79 -23.03 -1.47
N VAL A 119 -8.61 -23.38 -2.74
CA VAL A 119 -7.83 -24.54 -3.21
C VAL A 119 -6.77 -24.12 -4.23
N SER A 120 -5.80 -25.00 -4.47
CA SER A 120 -4.80 -24.86 -5.54
C SER A 120 -5.24 -25.62 -6.80
N GLY A 121 -4.69 -25.24 -7.95
CA GLY A 121 -4.98 -25.86 -9.26
C GLY A 121 -5.38 -24.82 -10.31
N GLU A 122 -5.85 -25.30 -11.45
CA GLU A 122 -6.43 -24.44 -12.48
C GLU A 122 -7.86 -24.07 -12.09
N ILE A 123 -8.10 -22.78 -11.83
CA ILE A 123 -9.38 -22.28 -11.35
C ILE A 123 -9.97 -21.29 -12.36
N PRO A 124 -11.19 -21.51 -12.86
CA PRO A 124 -11.85 -20.54 -13.72
C PRO A 124 -12.25 -19.30 -12.92
N LEU A 125 -11.96 -18.13 -13.49
CA LEU A 125 -12.47 -16.85 -13.01
C LEU A 125 -13.88 -16.63 -13.58
N PRO A 126 -14.85 -16.20 -12.76
CA PRO A 126 -16.21 -16.01 -13.22
C PRO A 126 -16.31 -14.82 -14.18
N ALA A 127 -17.00 -15.02 -15.30
CA ALA A 127 -17.32 -13.93 -16.21
C ALA A 127 -18.34 -12.96 -15.58
N ALA A 128 -18.35 -11.72 -16.04
CA ALA A 128 -19.37 -10.74 -15.74
C ALA A 128 -19.79 -10.06 -17.03
N SER A 129 -20.98 -9.47 -17.05
CA SER A 129 -21.47 -8.72 -18.21
C SER A 129 -21.96 -7.34 -17.81
N VAL A 130 -21.86 -6.39 -18.73
CA VAL A 130 -22.37 -5.03 -18.58
C VAL A 130 -23.21 -4.65 -19.79
N LYS A 131 -24.25 -3.85 -19.58
CA LYS A 131 -24.98 -3.20 -20.67
C LYS A 131 -24.44 -1.80 -20.91
N VAL A 132 -24.14 -1.50 -22.17
CA VAL A 132 -23.70 -0.19 -22.66
C VAL A 132 -24.62 0.18 -23.81
N GLY A 133 -25.65 0.99 -23.52
CA GLY A 133 -26.75 1.23 -24.44
C GLY A 133 -27.46 -0.08 -24.80
N HIS A 134 -27.49 -0.41 -26.09
CA HIS A 134 -28.11 -1.64 -26.60
C HIS A 134 -27.17 -2.85 -26.63
N GLN A 135 -25.88 -2.65 -26.34
CA GLN A 135 -24.89 -3.73 -26.40
C GLN A 135 -24.68 -4.35 -25.02
N THR A 136 -24.50 -5.67 -25.00
CA THR A 136 -24.05 -6.40 -23.81
C THR A 136 -22.62 -6.85 -24.03
N LEU A 137 -21.71 -6.39 -23.18
CA LEU A 137 -20.29 -6.78 -23.20
C LEU A 137 -20.05 -7.76 -22.06
N THR A 138 -19.39 -8.89 -22.37
CA THR A 138 -19.06 -9.93 -21.38
C THR A 138 -17.56 -10.09 -21.31
N THR A 139 -17.01 -10.22 -20.10
CA THR A 139 -15.58 -10.49 -19.96
C THR A 139 -15.23 -11.87 -20.54
N PRO A 140 -14.07 -12.01 -21.21
CA PRO A 140 -13.65 -13.30 -21.74
C PRO A 140 -13.38 -14.29 -20.60
N GLY A 141 -13.75 -15.55 -20.80
CA GLY A 141 -13.44 -16.62 -19.85
C GLY A 141 -11.94 -16.77 -19.64
N ARG A 142 -11.51 -16.98 -18.39
CA ARG A 142 -10.10 -17.09 -18.02
C ARG A 142 -9.91 -18.14 -16.92
N CYS A 143 -8.93 -19.01 -17.08
CA CYS A 143 -8.44 -19.86 -15.99
C CYS A 143 -7.13 -19.31 -15.44
N VAL A 144 -6.88 -19.54 -14.14
CA VAL A 144 -5.64 -19.17 -13.48
C VAL A 144 -5.05 -20.35 -12.72
N SER A 145 -3.73 -20.49 -12.79
CA SER A 145 -2.98 -21.49 -12.04
C SER A 145 -2.70 -21.00 -10.63
N VAL A 146 -3.35 -21.62 -9.65
CA VAL A 146 -3.23 -21.27 -8.22
C VAL A 146 -2.28 -22.23 -7.54
N ARG A 147 -1.19 -21.70 -6.98
CA ARG A 147 -0.22 -22.49 -6.22
C ARG A 147 -0.74 -22.82 -4.82
N ARG A 148 -0.14 -23.83 -4.19
CA ARG A 148 -0.40 -24.15 -2.78
C ARG A 148 -0.08 -22.94 -1.88
N ALA A 149 -0.82 -22.86 -0.79
CA ALA A 149 -0.67 -21.82 0.23
C ALA A 149 0.70 -21.88 0.93
N GLU A 150 1.37 -23.04 0.90
CA GLU A 150 2.65 -23.27 1.57
C GLU A 150 3.73 -22.28 1.13
N VAL A 151 4.31 -21.61 2.12
CA VAL A 151 5.46 -20.73 1.98
C VAL A 151 6.64 -21.39 2.69
N ASP A 152 7.80 -21.40 2.05
CA ASP A 152 9.04 -21.85 2.67
C ASP A 152 9.39 -20.94 3.85
N ARG A 153 9.07 -21.40 5.06
CA ARG A 153 9.23 -20.62 6.28
C ARG A 153 10.68 -20.30 6.60
N SER A 154 11.62 -21.13 6.14
CA SER A 154 13.05 -20.89 6.34
C SER A 154 13.54 -19.65 5.59
N LYS A 155 12.84 -19.29 4.51
CA LYS A 155 13.15 -18.13 3.67
C LYS A 155 12.27 -16.93 3.95
N LEU A 156 11.17 -17.09 4.67
CA LEU A 156 10.24 -16.00 4.97
C LEU A 156 10.87 -15.00 5.94
N GLN A 157 10.93 -13.73 5.51
CA GLN A 157 11.44 -12.63 6.31
C GLN A 157 10.50 -11.43 6.20
N CYS A 158 9.94 -11.05 7.35
CA CYS A 158 9.24 -9.78 7.51
C CYS A 158 9.79 -9.02 8.71
N ARG A 159 9.85 -7.69 8.59
CA ARG A 159 10.25 -6.79 9.66
C ARG A 159 9.44 -5.51 9.68
N LEU A 160 9.38 -4.91 10.86
CA LEU A 160 8.72 -3.64 11.10
C LEU A 160 9.77 -2.59 11.48
N GLU A 161 9.83 -1.52 10.70
CA GLU A 161 10.71 -0.37 10.92
C GLU A 161 9.84 0.87 11.19
N VAL A 162 10.32 1.79 12.03
CA VAL A 162 9.68 3.09 12.26
C VAL A 162 10.75 4.17 12.16
N GLU A 163 10.52 5.16 11.30
CA GLU A 163 11.40 6.32 11.13
C GLU A 163 10.69 7.62 11.50
N LYS A 164 11.40 8.55 12.16
CA LYS A 164 10.95 9.92 12.38
C LYS A 164 11.19 10.71 11.10
N LEU A 165 10.17 11.40 10.62
CA LEU A 165 10.26 12.21 9.40
C LEU A 165 10.68 13.65 9.74
N THR A 166 11.55 14.22 8.93
CA THR A 166 11.96 15.63 9.02
C THR A 166 11.13 16.45 8.02
N GLY A 167 10.00 16.98 8.50
CA GLY A 167 9.10 17.83 7.70
C GLY A 167 7.89 17.08 7.09
N GLY A 168 6.85 17.85 6.77
CA GLY A 168 5.55 17.34 6.29
C GLY A 168 4.48 17.24 7.39
N TYR A 169 3.32 16.70 7.03
CA TYR A 169 2.15 16.58 7.92
C TYR A 169 2.26 15.39 8.91
N ALA A 170 3.09 14.39 8.59
CA ALA A 170 3.28 13.20 9.40
C ALA A 170 4.63 13.22 10.13
N LYS A 171 4.63 12.94 11.44
CA LYS A 171 5.85 12.89 12.27
C LYS A 171 6.61 11.57 12.12
N TYR A 172 5.91 10.47 11.84
CA TYR A 172 6.50 9.13 11.72
C TYR A 172 6.01 8.40 10.47
N ARG A 173 6.86 7.48 9.99
CA ARG A 173 6.50 6.46 9.01
C ARG A 173 6.86 5.08 9.54
N ALA A 174 5.87 4.21 9.71
CA ALA A 174 6.10 2.79 9.90
C ALA A 174 6.17 2.09 8.53
N LYS A 175 7.08 1.12 8.39
CA LYS A 175 7.24 0.27 7.21
C LYS A 175 7.16 -1.19 7.64
N LEU A 176 6.15 -1.90 7.15
CA LEU A 176 6.16 -3.37 7.15
C LEU A 176 6.83 -3.82 5.85
N ILE A 177 7.95 -4.51 5.97
CA ILE A 177 8.76 -4.97 4.83
C ILE A 177 8.78 -6.49 4.87
N CYS A 178 8.36 -7.13 3.78
CA CYS A 178 8.32 -8.58 3.64
C CYS A 178 8.95 -9.00 2.32
N ASN A 179 9.62 -10.16 2.29
CA ASN A 179 10.15 -10.74 1.06
C ASN A 179 9.17 -11.69 0.34
N VAL A 180 8.01 -11.94 0.96
CA VAL A 180 6.89 -12.68 0.38
C VAL A 180 5.64 -11.83 0.58
N ARG A 181 4.70 -11.90 -0.36
CA ARG A 181 3.41 -11.21 -0.22
C ARG A 181 2.59 -11.84 0.92
N PRO A 182 2.14 -11.07 1.92
CA PRO A 182 1.23 -11.56 2.95
C PRO A 182 -0.10 -12.04 2.37
N ASP A 183 -0.81 -12.90 3.10
CA ASP A 183 -2.14 -13.34 2.67
C ASP A 183 -3.14 -12.17 2.66
N GLN A 184 -2.92 -11.16 3.50
CA GLN A 184 -3.70 -9.92 3.50
C GLN A 184 -3.31 -9.06 2.30
N TYR A 185 -4.28 -8.69 1.46
CA TYR A 185 -4.05 -7.76 0.34
C TYR A 185 -3.43 -6.43 0.82
N ARG A 186 -3.92 -5.94 1.96
CA ARG A 186 -3.39 -4.80 2.71
C ARG A 186 -3.27 -5.20 4.19
N PRO A 187 -2.07 -5.61 4.65
CA PRO A 187 -1.86 -5.93 6.06
C PRO A 187 -2.19 -4.71 6.92
N LEU A 188 -2.71 -4.94 8.12
CA LEU A 188 -3.12 -3.87 9.04
C LEU A 188 -2.08 -3.76 10.15
N LEU A 189 -1.85 -2.54 10.63
CA LEU A 189 -1.10 -2.29 11.86
C LEU A 189 -2.02 -1.77 12.95
N ILE A 190 -1.67 -2.04 14.21
CA ILE A 190 -2.20 -1.36 15.38
C ILE A 190 -1.18 -0.27 15.72
N ILE A 191 -1.57 0.98 15.56
CA ILE A 191 -0.74 2.16 15.85
C ILE A 191 -1.41 2.91 16.99
N ASN A 192 -0.75 2.96 18.15
CA ASN A 192 -1.29 3.57 19.38
C ASN A 192 -2.73 3.11 19.69
N GLY A 193 -2.96 1.80 19.62
CA GLY A 193 -4.28 1.18 19.84
C GLY A 193 -5.26 1.25 18.66
N LYS A 194 -4.96 1.98 17.58
CA LYS A 194 -5.85 2.11 16.42
C LYS A 194 -5.46 1.20 15.25
N THR A 195 -6.41 0.42 14.76
CA THR A 195 -6.23 -0.35 13.51
C THR A 195 -6.10 0.61 12.32
N THR A 196 -4.99 0.51 11.60
CA THR A 196 -4.59 1.43 10.53
C THR A 196 -4.25 0.68 9.25
N GLN A 197 -4.81 1.13 8.13
CA GLN A 197 -4.48 0.64 6.79
C GLN A 197 -3.21 1.29 6.24
N PRO A 198 -2.49 0.62 5.33
CA PRO A 198 -1.33 1.21 4.69
C PRO A 198 -1.75 2.39 3.82
N SER A 199 -1.02 3.50 3.95
CA SER A 199 -1.17 4.69 3.10
C SER A 199 -0.64 4.45 1.69
N SER A 200 0.40 3.62 1.57
CA SER A 200 0.95 3.20 0.29
C SER A 200 1.56 1.81 0.35
N THR A 201 1.64 1.18 -0.83
CA THR A 201 2.20 -0.16 -1.01
C THR A 201 3.15 -0.14 -2.20
N SER A 202 4.34 -0.72 -2.06
CA SER A 202 5.27 -0.90 -3.16
C SER A 202 5.77 -2.33 -3.24
N TYR A 203 6.16 -2.72 -4.45
CA TYR A 203 6.75 -4.00 -4.78
C TYR A 203 8.00 -3.76 -5.60
N SER A 204 9.05 -4.52 -5.34
CA SER A 204 10.24 -4.61 -6.18
C SER A 204 10.68 -6.06 -6.27
N ASN A 205 11.21 -6.43 -7.43
CA ASN A 205 11.92 -7.67 -7.64
C ASN A 205 13.26 -7.31 -8.30
N ALA A 206 14.28 -7.17 -7.47
CA ALA A 206 15.63 -6.90 -7.90
C ALA A 206 16.45 -8.18 -7.69
N ASP A 207 17.12 -8.65 -8.74
CA ASP A 207 17.99 -9.83 -8.69
C ASP A 207 17.31 -11.11 -8.15
N GLY A 208 16.01 -11.27 -8.40
CA GLY A 208 15.21 -12.39 -7.90
C GLY A 208 14.80 -12.27 -6.43
N HIS A 209 15.12 -11.16 -5.76
CA HIS A 209 14.68 -10.85 -4.41
C HIS A 209 13.41 -10.02 -4.44
N GLU A 210 12.28 -10.67 -4.20
CA GLU A 210 11.01 -9.99 -4.00
C GLU A 210 11.02 -9.19 -2.70
N LYS A 211 10.43 -7.99 -2.74
CA LYS A 211 10.28 -7.11 -1.60
C LYS A 211 8.96 -6.35 -1.69
N TYR A 212 8.14 -6.52 -0.67
CA TYR A 212 6.86 -5.84 -0.47
C TYR A 212 7.03 -4.86 0.68
N VAL A 213 6.66 -3.60 0.45
CA VAL A 213 6.73 -2.54 1.47
C VAL A 213 5.36 -1.90 1.63
N TYR A 214 4.86 -1.92 2.86
CA TYR A 214 3.61 -1.27 3.25
C TYR A 214 3.95 -0.10 4.18
N SER A 215 3.61 1.12 3.76
CA SER A 215 3.94 2.34 4.50
C SER A 215 2.72 2.92 5.21
N TYR A 216 2.91 3.33 6.45
CA TYR A 216 1.88 3.90 7.32
C TYR A 216 2.40 5.22 7.89
N TYR A 217 1.73 6.32 7.57
CA TYR A 217 2.12 7.65 8.03
C TYR A 217 1.20 8.08 9.18
N PHE A 218 1.80 8.58 10.26
CA PHE A 218 1.06 9.00 11.46
C PHE A 218 1.82 10.06 12.26
N SER A 219 1.10 10.76 13.15
CA SER A 219 1.64 11.79 14.05
C SER A 219 1.16 11.56 15.47
N SER A 220 2.09 11.53 16.42
CA SER A 220 1.83 11.35 17.85
C SER A 220 3.05 11.75 18.70
N ASP A 221 2.91 11.89 20.01
CA ASP A 221 4.02 12.32 20.90
C ASP A 221 5.00 11.20 21.25
N GLY A 222 4.62 9.95 21.01
CA GLY A 222 5.46 8.76 20.95
C GLY A 222 4.80 7.75 20.01
N TYR A 223 5.28 6.50 19.97
CA TYR A 223 4.59 5.47 19.19
C TYR A 223 4.61 4.11 19.86
N GLU A 224 3.57 3.33 19.60
CA GLU A 224 3.51 1.90 19.75
C GLU A 224 2.90 1.32 18.47
N VAL A 225 3.65 0.48 17.76
CA VAL A 225 3.29 -0.07 16.46
C VAL A 225 3.42 -1.58 16.51
N ALA A 226 2.34 -2.30 16.22
CA ALA A 226 2.29 -3.75 16.13
C ALA A 226 1.58 -4.20 14.86
N SER A 227 1.89 -5.40 14.35
CA SER A 227 1.11 -6.01 13.27
C SER A 227 -0.22 -6.55 13.78
N LYS A 228 -1.29 -6.35 13.01
CA LYS A 228 -2.58 -7.00 13.26
C LYS A 228 -2.65 -8.25 12.39
N GLU A 229 -2.50 -9.41 13.02
CA GLU A 229 -2.72 -10.73 12.41
C GLU A 229 -2.09 -10.87 11.02
N LEU A 230 -0.76 -10.82 10.95
CA LEU A 230 -0.03 -11.06 9.71
C LEU A 230 0.03 -12.58 9.45
N THR A 231 -0.33 -13.03 8.25
CA THR A 231 -0.31 -14.46 7.92
C THR A 231 0.32 -14.75 6.57
N PHE A 232 0.90 -15.94 6.46
CA PHE A 232 1.43 -16.51 5.22
C PHE A 232 0.96 -17.94 5.07
N GLY A 233 0.23 -18.24 4.00
CA GLY A 233 -0.36 -19.57 3.79
C GLY A 233 -1.43 -19.94 4.83
N GLY A 234 -2.06 -18.94 5.44
CA GLY A 234 -2.99 -19.09 6.56
C GLY A 234 -2.33 -19.33 7.91
N ILE A 235 -1.01 -19.23 8.01
CA ILE A 235 -0.27 -19.41 9.26
C ILE A 235 0.12 -18.04 9.83
N PRO A 236 -0.16 -17.75 11.11
CA PRO A 236 0.28 -16.52 11.76
C PRO A 236 1.80 -16.34 11.76
N TYR A 237 2.23 -15.10 11.52
CA TYR A 237 3.62 -14.65 11.57
C TYR A 237 3.75 -13.47 12.52
N PHE A 238 4.52 -13.66 13.59
CA PHE A 238 4.74 -12.65 14.61
C PHE A 238 5.89 -11.72 14.23
N ILE A 239 5.71 -10.43 14.48
CA ILE A 239 6.77 -9.42 14.38
C ILE A 239 6.76 -8.65 15.69
N GLU A 240 7.94 -8.45 16.26
CA GLU A 240 8.08 -7.66 17.48
C GLU A 240 7.55 -6.23 17.30
N PRO A 241 6.69 -5.76 18.22
CA PRO A 241 6.21 -4.38 18.21
C PRO A 241 7.36 -3.37 18.34
N LYS A 242 7.18 -2.20 17.76
CA LYS A 242 8.10 -1.06 17.90
C LYS A 242 7.47 -0.01 18.79
N LYS A 243 8.23 0.48 19.77
CA LYS A 243 7.77 1.54 20.68
C LYS A 243 8.83 2.62 20.90
N SER A 244 8.39 3.87 21.02
CA SER A 244 9.19 4.96 21.57
C SER A 244 8.45 5.60 22.73
N LYS A 245 9.19 5.98 23.77
CA LYS A 245 8.63 6.81 24.84
C LYS A 245 8.16 8.15 24.26
N PRO A 246 7.12 8.77 24.85
CA PRO A 246 6.83 10.17 24.60
C PRO A 246 8.08 11.00 24.91
N GLU A 247 8.34 12.07 24.15
CA GLU A 247 9.30 13.08 24.59
C GLU A 247 8.74 13.65 25.90
N GLU A 248 9.30 13.25 27.04
CA GLU A 248 9.06 13.96 28.30
C GLU A 248 9.49 15.40 28.05
N LEU A 249 8.52 16.31 27.90
CA LEU A 249 8.75 17.73 28.09
C LEU A 249 9.51 17.82 29.41
N ASN A 250 10.78 18.19 29.35
CA ASN A 250 11.63 18.38 30.52
C ASN A 250 10.97 19.42 31.44
N LEU A 251 10.07 18.95 32.31
CA LEU A 251 9.39 19.73 33.32
C LEU A 251 10.42 20.33 34.29
N PHE A 252 11.62 19.73 34.34
CA PHE A 252 12.81 20.26 35.01
C PHE A 252 13.23 21.65 34.49
N PHE A 253 13.21 21.91 33.18
CA PHE A 253 13.58 23.24 32.67
C PHE A 253 12.47 24.28 32.87
N PHE A 254 11.21 23.86 32.88
CA PHE A 254 10.08 24.77 33.12
C PHE A 254 9.97 25.13 34.61
N CYS A 255 10.14 24.16 35.52
CA CYS A 255 10.20 24.44 36.96
C CYS A 255 11.39 25.31 37.34
N HIS A 256 12.57 25.14 36.71
CA HIS A 256 13.71 25.99 37.04
C HIS A 256 13.55 27.44 36.55
N ARG A 257 12.96 27.65 35.36
CA ARG A 257 12.62 29.01 34.89
C ARG A 257 11.47 29.64 35.67
N CYS A 258 10.46 28.87 36.08
CA CYS A 258 9.38 29.38 36.94
C CYS A 258 9.87 29.72 38.36
N SER A 259 10.73 28.90 38.97
CA SER A 259 11.33 29.20 40.28
C SER A 259 12.26 30.40 40.25
N LEU A 260 13.06 30.56 39.18
CA LEU A 260 13.88 31.78 38.98
C LEU A 260 13.05 33.04 38.71
N TRP A 261 11.82 32.92 38.18
CA TRP A 261 10.92 34.05 38.00
C TRP A 261 10.22 34.44 39.31
N PHE A 262 9.70 33.46 40.06
CA PHE A 262 9.06 33.68 41.36
C PHE A 262 10.02 34.28 42.41
N VAL A 263 11.25 33.77 42.51
CA VAL A 263 12.24 34.31 43.45
C VAL A 263 12.62 35.76 43.10
N ARG A 264 12.55 36.15 41.82
CA ARG A 264 12.91 37.49 41.37
C ARG A 264 11.78 38.51 41.57
N THR A 265 10.52 38.08 41.47
CA THR A 265 9.35 38.95 41.74
C THR A 265 9.09 39.13 43.24
N ASP A 266 9.33 38.10 44.05
CA ASP A 266 9.12 38.19 45.51
C ASP A 266 10.19 39.04 46.20
N MET A 267 11.43 39.06 45.69
CA MET A 267 12.48 39.94 46.24
C MET A 267 12.22 41.43 45.96
N VAL A 268 11.57 41.77 44.83
CA VAL A 268 11.16 43.14 44.51
C VAL A 268 9.94 43.57 45.33
N ALA A 269 9.03 42.64 45.64
CA ALA A 269 7.89 42.90 46.52
C ALA A 269 8.32 43.07 48.00
N CYS A 270 9.30 42.29 48.48
CA CYS A 270 9.80 42.43 49.85
C CYS A 270 10.63 43.70 50.08
N LEU A 271 11.40 44.18 49.08
CA LEU A 271 12.15 45.44 49.20
C LEU A 271 11.27 46.69 49.09
N SER A 272 10.06 46.58 48.53
CA SER A 272 9.10 47.68 48.45
C SER A 272 8.10 47.73 49.61
N ALA A 273 8.05 46.70 50.47
CA ALA A 273 7.13 46.60 51.60
C ALA A 273 7.69 47.11 52.95
N SER A 274 8.93 47.59 53.00
CA SER A 274 9.57 48.14 54.22
C SER A 274 9.45 49.67 54.37
N LEU A 275 8.31 50.25 53.98
CA LEU A 275 7.93 51.63 54.31
C LEU A 275 6.51 51.64 54.91
N PRO A 276 6.29 52.24 56.09
CA PRO A 276 5.01 52.11 56.79
C PRO A 276 3.99 53.18 56.36
N ARG A 277 2.72 52.80 56.54
CA ARG A 277 1.48 53.60 56.68
C ARG A 277 0.57 53.72 55.44
N GLY A 278 -0.70 53.43 55.69
CA GLY A 278 -1.84 53.88 54.89
C GLY A 278 -2.96 52.86 54.85
N GLU A 279 -4.04 53.12 55.57
CA GLU A 279 -5.24 52.30 55.73
C GLU A 279 -5.95 51.97 54.40
N GLY A 280 -6.62 50.81 54.36
CA GLY A 280 -7.63 50.50 53.32
C GLY A 280 -7.54 49.09 52.73
N CYS A 281 -8.01 48.08 53.46
CA CYS A 281 -8.19 46.73 52.92
C CYS A 281 -9.45 46.64 52.02
N THR A 282 -9.28 46.10 50.81
CA THR A 282 -10.34 45.39 50.07
C THR A 282 -9.77 44.04 49.61
N PRO A 283 -10.48 42.91 49.78
CA PRO A 283 -9.89 41.59 49.64
C PRO A 283 -9.89 41.10 48.18
N CYS A 284 -8.73 40.76 47.64
CA CYS A 284 -8.62 40.01 46.39
C CYS A 284 -8.90 38.52 46.65
N ARG A 285 -9.85 38.02 45.88
CA ARG A 285 -10.53 36.73 45.95
C ARG A 285 -9.72 35.65 45.23
N PHE A 286 -8.82 34.95 45.92
CA PHE A 286 -8.32 33.62 45.51
C PHE A 286 -7.67 32.92 46.72
N CYS A 287 -8.46 32.15 47.46
CA CYS A 287 -7.96 31.07 48.29
C CYS A 287 -8.63 29.79 47.78
N ILE A 288 -7.86 28.99 47.05
CA ILE A 288 -8.20 27.61 46.71
C ILE A 288 -8.02 26.82 48.01
N GLU A 289 -9.13 26.43 48.61
CA GLU A 289 -9.14 25.53 49.76
C GLU A 289 -8.74 24.12 49.28
N LYS A 290 -7.73 23.60 49.95
CA LYS A 290 -7.09 22.31 49.71
C LYS A 290 -8.03 21.22 50.23
N GLN A 291 -8.59 20.39 49.35
CA GLN A 291 -9.33 19.20 49.78
C GLN A 291 -8.34 18.12 50.23
N ASP A 292 -8.34 17.82 51.52
CA ASP A 292 -7.69 16.65 52.11
C ASP A 292 -8.49 15.36 51.76
N PRO A 293 -7.82 14.20 51.61
CA PRO A 293 -8.48 12.94 51.31
C PRO A 293 -9.15 12.32 52.55
N PRO A 294 -10.30 11.61 52.41
CA PRO A 294 -10.98 11.00 53.56
C PRO A 294 -10.29 9.71 54.04
N PRO A 295 -10.41 9.37 55.33
CA PRO A 295 -9.68 8.26 55.93
C PRO A 295 -10.38 6.91 55.74
N TYR A 296 -9.55 5.86 55.73
CA TYR A 296 -9.93 4.46 55.88
C TYR A 296 -10.71 4.23 57.17
N HIS A 297 -11.84 3.51 57.09
CA HIS A 297 -12.41 2.77 58.21
C HIS A 297 -12.47 1.27 57.90
N LYS A 298 -11.93 0.49 58.84
CA LYS A 298 -12.09 -0.97 58.95
C LYS A 298 -13.19 -1.28 59.98
N LEU A 299 -13.91 -2.37 59.66
CA LEU A 299 -14.61 -3.35 60.53
C LEU A 299 -16.00 -3.00 61.09
N GLY A 300 -16.90 -3.96 60.85
CA GLY A 300 -18.31 -4.03 61.20
C GLY A 300 -19.03 -4.90 60.19
#